data_AF-A0A5S9Y1L7-F1
#
_entry.id   AF-A0A5S9Y1L7-F1
#
_cell.length_a   1.000
_cell.length_b   1.000
_cell.length_c   1.000
_cell.angle_alpha   90.00
_cell.angle_beta   90.00
_cell.angle_gamma   90.00
#
_symmetry.space_group_name_H-M   'P 1'
#
loop_
_entity.id
_entity.type
_entity.pdbx_description
1 polymer ?
#
loop_
_entity_poly.entity_id
_entity_poly.type
_entity_poly.pdbx_seq_one_letter_code
_entity_poly.pdbx_strand_id
1 'polypeptide(L)'
;MTKTRGTDMTKKKGKHVSEMDFKTHQHTEFFDKLIELTPARFYLPDETERKWYPGLSKAQKARAKKKTNDNLKKAKRDKLDPEKSALTTLDLLKEKIEKERLASQKQKLKKKQADLREQKLEQEKSGTELPDDDSKKETDNNRLNDDDSKEETDNNRQKDDRSVTYEELRERLHRKIDELKGGRGGSDRPRSNERRKKNLPNKRKRDTVSEEKTVEEIKSADKGKGKLDVEEAAKDLTFGYVKIDDDEEHRKEKKKRRLSKARELERAMKLEAAKKDPEKGDVIAKKHSWKAATSRAAGIKVHDDPKLLKQSIHKDKKRQEKNAEKWKERIEGQQKFKVEKQQKRSGNIADRIEQNKMRKIAKREKKLLRPGFEGRKEGFINEGGN
;
A
#
# COMPACT_ATOMS: atom_id res chain seq x y z
N MET A 1 -23.02 -29.38 -86.07
CA MET A 1 -22.65 -28.17 -85.31
C MET A 1 -22.88 -28.42 -83.83
N THR A 2 -21.84 -28.67 -83.04
CA THR A 2 -21.96 -28.69 -81.57
C THR A 2 -20.71 -28.03 -80.97
N LYS A 3 -20.89 -26.78 -80.52
CA LYS A 3 -19.87 -25.96 -79.86
C LYS A 3 -19.89 -26.21 -78.35
N THR A 4 -18.73 -26.59 -77.83
CA THR A 4 -18.06 -26.14 -76.59
C THR A 4 -18.91 -25.74 -75.37
N ARG A 5 -18.76 -26.48 -74.26
CA ARG A 5 -18.92 -25.98 -72.87
C ARG A 5 -17.84 -26.59 -71.98
N GLY A 6 -16.82 -25.82 -71.66
CA GLY A 6 -15.69 -26.30 -70.86
C GLY A 6 -14.82 -25.19 -70.27
N THR A 7 -15.40 -24.14 -69.68
CA THR A 7 -14.63 -23.08 -68.98
C THR A 7 -15.29 -22.44 -67.74
N ASP A 8 -16.50 -22.83 -67.32
CA ASP A 8 -17.25 -22.10 -66.26
C ASP A 8 -17.01 -22.57 -64.80
N MET A 9 -16.42 -23.75 -64.58
CA MET A 9 -16.34 -24.34 -63.23
C MET A 9 -15.23 -23.74 -62.34
N THR A 10 -14.16 -23.18 -62.93
CA THR A 10 -13.06 -22.56 -62.19
C THR A 10 -13.40 -21.13 -61.74
N LYS A 11 -14.09 -20.34 -62.57
CA LYS A 11 -14.60 -19.00 -62.21
C LYS A 11 -15.63 -19.05 -61.08
N LYS A 12 -16.49 -20.07 -61.05
CA LYS A 12 -17.53 -20.22 -60.02
C LYS A 12 -16.95 -20.59 -58.65
N LYS A 13 -15.92 -21.45 -58.59
CA LYS A 13 -15.20 -21.76 -57.35
C LYS A 13 -14.41 -20.55 -56.81
N GLY A 14 -13.72 -19.79 -57.67
CA GLY A 14 -13.02 -18.57 -57.26
C GLY A 14 -13.96 -17.49 -56.68
N LYS A 15 -15.12 -17.27 -57.30
CA LYS A 15 -16.14 -16.33 -56.79
C LYS A 15 -16.71 -16.72 -55.43
N HIS A 16 -16.98 -18.02 -55.23
CA HIS A 16 -17.54 -18.50 -53.96
C HIS A 16 -16.52 -18.43 -52.80
N VAL A 17 -15.23 -18.66 -53.09
CA VAL A 17 -14.15 -18.46 -52.11
C VAL A 17 -14.03 -16.98 -51.76
N SER A 18 -14.01 -16.08 -52.76
CA SER A 18 -13.93 -14.63 -52.49
C SER A 18 -15.13 -14.07 -51.73
N GLU A 19 -16.33 -14.62 -51.93
CA GLU A 19 -17.52 -14.17 -51.19
C GLU A 19 -17.54 -14.67 -49.74
N MET A 20 -17.02 -15.87 -49.48
CA MET A 20 -16.80 -16.34 -48.11
C MET A 20 -15.74 -15.51 -47.40
N ASP A 21 -14.63 -15.20 -48.08
CA ASP A 21 -13.56 -14.36 -47.54
C ASP A 21 -14.04 -12.92 -47.25
N PHE A 22 -14.96 -12.41 -48.05
CA PHE A 22 -15.59 -11.11 -47.80
C PHE A 22 -16.47 -11.14 -46.54
N LYS A 23 -17.30 -12.19 -46.37
CA LYS A 23 -18.14 -12.35 -45.17
C LYS A 23 -17.29 -12.54 -43.92
N THR A 24 -16.21 -13.32 -43.99
CA THR A 24 -15.30 -13.48 -42.84
C THR A 24 -14.64 -12.15 -42.49
N HIS A 25 -14.24 -11.33 -43.48
CA HIS A 25 -13.70 -10.00 -43.22
C HIS A 25 -14.70 -9.06 -42.52
N GLN A 26 -15.96 -9.05 -42.96
CA GLN A 26 -17.01 -8.28 -42.30
C GLN A 26 -17.26 -8.74 -40.86
N HIS A 27 -17.24 -10.05 -40.62
CA HIS A 27 -17.35 -10.59 -39.26
C HIS A 27 -16.14 -10.20 -38.41
N THR A 28 -14.92 -10.23 -38.94
CA THR A 28 -13.73 -9.79 -38.19
C THR A 28 -13.82 -8.32 -37.81
N GLU A 29 -14.22 -7.44 -38.74
CA GLU A 29 -14.42 -6.01 -38.43
C GLU A 29 -15.50 -5.78 -37.37
N PHE A 30 -16.57 -6.58 -37.40
CA PHE A 30 -17.63 -6.51 -36.40
C PHE A 30 -17.13 -6.91 -35.00
N PHE A 31 -16.38 -8.01 -34.90
CA PHE A 31 -15.81 -8.46 -33.64
C PHE A 31 -14.74 -7.48 -33.11
N ASP A 32 -13.95 -6.88 -33.99
CA ASP A 32 -12.95 -5.87 -33.62
C ASP A 32 -13.62 -4.65 -32.95
N LYS A 33 -14.70 -4.13 -33.55
CA LYS A 33 -15.52 -3.05 -32.97
C LYS A 33 -16.16 -3.45 -31.63
N LEU A 34 -16.57 -4.70 -31.48
CA LEU A 34 -17.15 -5.22 -30.24
C LEU A 34 -16.10 -5.30 -29.11
N ILE A 35 -14.87 -5.67 -29.45
CA ILE A 35 -13.74 -5.72 -28.51
C ILE A 35 -13.32 -4.30 -28.09
N GLU A 36 -13.45 -3.31 -28.98
CA GLU A 36 -13.18 -1.89 -28.66
C GLU A 36 -14.19 -1.29 -27.67
N LEU A 37 -15.45 -1.72 -27.72
CA LEU A 37 -16.51 -1.26 -26.79
C LEU A 37 -16.25 -1.69 -25.34
N THR A 38 -15.47 -2.76 -25.13
CA THR A 38 -15.16 -3.27 -23.81
C THR A 38 -13.80 -2.74 -23.34
N PRO A 39 -13.69 -2.16 -22.14
CA PRO A 39 -12.43 -1.57 -21.68
C PRO A 39 -11.25 -2.55 -21.73
N ALA A 40 -10.09 -2.07 -22.22
CA ALA A 40 -8.85 -2.83 -22.38
C ALA A 40 -8.45 -3.65 -21.13
N ARG A 41 -8.78 -3.10 -19.95
CA ARG A 41 -8.48 -3.63 -18.62
C ARG A 41 -9.00 -5.05 -18.36
N PHE A 42 -10.04 -5.48 -19.09
CA PHE A 42 -10.60 -6.82 -18.93
C PHE A 42 -9.88 -7.88 -19.77
N TYR A 43 -9.16 -7.47 -20.82
CA TYR A 43 -8.41 -8.37 -21.70
C TYR A 43 -6.91 -8.33 -21.44
N LEU A 44 -6.38 -7.18 -20.99
CA LEU A 44 -4.97 -6.97 -20.73
C LEU A 44 -4.72 -6.92 -19.21
N PRO A 45 -3.73 -7.66 -18.68
CA PRO A 45 -3.34 -7.56 -17.29
C PRO A 45 -2.91 -6.14 -16.92
N ASP A 46 -3.49 -5.57 -15.87
CA ASP A 46 -3.12 -4.24 -15.36
C ASP A 46 -1.69 -4.26 -14.79
N GLU A 47 -0.70 -3.87 -15.59
CA GLU A 47 0.66 -3.67 -15.10
C GLU A 47 0.77 -2.52 -14.09
N THR A 48 -0.23 -1.65 -14.08
CA THR A 48 -0.37 -0.50 -13.17
C THR A 48 -0.98 -0.85 -11.83
N GLU A 49 -1.47 -2.08 -11.64
CA GLU A 49 -2.07 -2.47 -10.36
C GLU A 49 -1.02 -2.46 -9.25
N ARG A 50 -1.42 -1.98 -8.08
CA ARG A 50 -0.53 -1.70 -6.95
C ARG A 50 -0.05 -3.01 -6.35
N LYS A 51 0.99 -3.60 -6.95
CA LYS A 51 1.61 -4.85 -6.51
C LYS A 51 1.92 -4.77 -5.02
N TRP A 52 1.23 -5.59 -4.24
CA TRP A 52 1.55 -5.76 -2.82
C TRP A 52 2.97 -6.33 -2.73
N TYR A 53 3.79 -5.82 -1.81
CA TYR A 53 5.20 -6.21 -1.68
C TYR A 53 5.44 -7.00 -0.37
N PRO A 54 4.94 -8.25 -0.26
CA PRO A 54 5.26 -9.11 0.87
C PRO A 54 6.71 -9.60 0.74
N GLY A 55 7.37 -9.88 1.87
CA GLY A 55 8.72 -10.49 1.87
C GLY A 55 9.92 -9.60 1.46
N LEU A 56 9.72 -8.47 0.76
CA LEU A 56 10.83 -7.60 0.36
C LEU A 56 11.48 -6.83 1.54
N SER A 57 12.79 -6.57 1.46
CA SER A 57 13.51 -5.72 2.42
C SER A 57 13.01 -4.27 2.38
N LYS A 58 13.31 -3.48 3.41
CA LYS A 58 12.85 -2.07 3.52
C LYS A 58 13.34 -1.22 2.34
N ALA A 59 14.58 -1.41 1.91
CA ALA A 59 15.17 -0.69 0.77
C ALA A 59 14.54 -1.12 -0.57
N GLN A 60 14.33 -2.43 -0.77
CA GLN A 60 13.66 -2.95 -1.96
C GLN A 60 12.19 -2.50 -2.03
N LYS A 61 11.48 -2.47 -0.89
CA LYS A 61 10.12 -1.92 -0.79
C LYS A 61 10.06 -0.44 -1.16
N ALA A 62 11.05 0.36 -0.75
CA ALA A 62 11.12 1.78 -1.10
C ALA A 62 11.36 1.96 -2.61
N ARG A 63 12.29 1.21 -3.19
CA ARG A 63 12.57 1.21 -4.64
C ARG A 63 11.34 0.78 -5.45
N ALA A 64 10.66 -0.27 -5.03
CA ALA A 64 9.46 -0.76 -5.70
C ALA A 64 8.29 0.24 -5.62
N LYS A 65 8.08 0.86 -4.45
CA LYS A 65 7.09 1.94 -4.28
C LYS A 65 7.41 3.18 -5.14
N LYS A 66 8.69 3.56 -5.24
CA LYS A 66 9.12 4.65 -6.12
C LYS A 66 8.76 4.34 -7.59
N LYS A 67 9.10 3.15 -8.07
CA LYS A 67 8.72 2.68 -9.41
C LYS A 67 7.20 2.70 -9.63
N THR A 68 6.39 2.27 -8.67
CA THR A 68 4.91 2.35 -8.82
C THR A 68 4.39 3.78 -8.92
N ASN A 69 4.96 4.69 -8.14
CA ASN A 69 4.56 6.10 -8.19
C ASN A 69 4.98 6.75 -9.52
N ASP A 70 6.17 6.41 -10.02
CA ASP A 70 6.67 6.90 -11.31
C ASP A 70 5.83 6.35 -12.47
N ASN A 71 5.45 5.06 -12.43
CA ASN A 71 4.53 4.46 -13.39
C ASN A 71 3.15 5.12 -13.35
N LEU A 72 2.62 5.42 -12.16
CA LEU A 72 1.32 6.10 -12.03
C LEU A 72 1.37 7.54 -12.56
N LYS A 73 2.48 8.25 -12.33
CA LYS A 73 2.70 9.58 -12.91
C LYS A 73 2.79 9.51 -14.43
N LYS A 74 3.52 8.53 -14.96
CA LYS A 74 3.64 8.30 -16.40
C LYS A 74 2.29 8.00 -17.02
N ALA A 75 1.50 7.07 -16.46
CA ALA A 75 0.16 6.76 -16.92
C ALA A 75 -0.78 7.97 -16.91
N LYS A 76 -0.67 8.86 -15.91
CA LYS A 76 -1.43 10.12 -15.88
C LYS A 76 -1.02 11.09 -16.98
N ARG A 77 0.27 11.15 -17.35
CA ARG A 77 0.75 11.95 -18.47
C ARG A 77 0.31 11.34 -19.80
N ASP A 78 0.46 10.02 -19.96
CA ASP A 78 0.05 9.30 -21.16
C ASP A 78 -1.47 9.42 -21.41
N LYS A 79 -2.28 9.54 -20.35
CA LYS A 79 -3.73 9.83 -20.46
C LYS A 79 -4.03 11.23 -21.01
N LEU A 80 -3.09 12.17 -20.91
CA LEU A 80 -3.20 13.53 -21.44
C LEU A 80 -2.55 13.68 -22.83
N ASP A 81 -1.81 12.66 -23.29
CA ASP A 81 -1.21 12.65 -24.62
C ASP A 81 -2.23 12.13 -25.65
N PRO A 82 -2.62 12.92 -26.67
CA PRO A 82 -3.66 12.54 -27.63
C PRO A 82 -3.31 11.27 -28.39
N GLU A 83 -2.06 11.12 -28.84
CA GLU A 83 -1.57 9.95 -29.56
C GLU A 83 -1.66 8.65 -28.74
N LYS A 84 -1.42 8.73 -27.43
CA LYS A 84 -1.48 7.55 -26.54
C LYS A 84 -2.89 7.25 -26.06
N SER A 85 -3.72 8.29 -25.94
CA SER A 85 -5.13 8.15 -25.54
C SER A 85 -6.03 7.59 -26.65
N ALA A 86 -5.57 7.66 -27.91
CA ALA A 86 -6.27 7.14 -29.07
C ALA A 86 -6.00 5.64 -29.35
N LEU A 87 -5.12 4.98 -28.59
CA LEU A 87 -4.85 3.56 -28.82
C LEU A 87 -6.07 2.70 -28.47
N THR A 88 -6.46 1.86 -29.43
CA THR A 88 -7.51 0.86 -29.24
C THR A 88 -7.02 -0.33 -28.42
N THR A 89 -7.94 -1.14 -27.91
CA THR A 89 -7.64 -2.38 -27.19
C THR A 89 -6.83 -3.36 -28.05
N LEU A 90 -7.11 -3.41 -29.35
CA LEU A 90 -6.41 -4.23 -30.33
C LEU A 90 -5.01 -3.69 -30.61
N ASP A 91 -4.84 -2.38 -30.70
CA ASP A 91 -3.51 -1.79 -30.91
C ASP A 91 -2.59 -2.06 -29.74
N LEU A 92 -3.10 -2.02 -28.50
CA LEU A 92 -2.35 -2.42 -27.31
C LEU A 92 -1.94 -3.90 -27.34
N LEU A 93 -2.81 -4.78 -27.87
CA LEU A 93 -2.52 -6.20 -28.02
C LEU A 93 -1.46 -6.44 -29.11
N LYS A 94 -1.59 -5.77 -30.27
CA LYS A 94 -0.60 -5.82 -31.36
C LYS A 94 0.76 -5.32 -30.87
N GLU A 95 0.80 -4.18 -30.18
CA GLU A 95 2.02 -3.61 -29.62
C GLU A 95 2.68 -4.57 -28.61
N LYS A 96 1.88 -5.27 -27.79
CA LYS A 96 2.40 -6.29 -26.87
C LYS A 96 3.02 -7.47 -27.60
N ILE A 97 2.36 -8.00 -28.63
CA ILE A 97 2.87 -9.10 -29.45
C ILE A 97 4.18 -8.70 -30.15
N GLU A 98 4.25 -7.48 -30.68
CA GLU A 98 5.47 -6.94 -31.28
C GLU A 98 6.61 -6.79 -30.26
N LYS A 99 6.32 -6.27 -29.06
CA LYS A 99 7.29 -6.17 -27.97
C LYS A 99 7.84 -7.54 -27.57
N GLU A 100 6.98 -8.57 -27.49
CA GLU A 100 7.39 -9.94 -27.20
C GLU A 100 8.27 -10.53 -28.32
N ARG A 101 7.89 -10.31 -29.59
CA ARG A 101 8.71 -10.71 -30.75
C ARG A 101 10.08 -10.03 -30.73
N LEU A 102 10.13 -8.72 -30.52
CA LEU A 102 11.38 -7.95 -30.42
C LEU A 102 12.24 -8.42 -29.24
N ALA A 103 11.64 -8.73 -28.08
CA ALA A 103 12.35 -9.27 -26.94
C ALA A 103 12.97 -10.64 -27.25
N SER A 104 12.23 -11.52 -27.93
CA SER A 104 12.73 -12.84 -28.35
C SER A 104 13.88 -12.72 -29.36
N GLN A 105 13.80 -11.77 -30.32
CA GLN A 105 14.87 -11.50 -31.28
C GLN A 105 16.11 -10.96 -30.58
N LYS A 106 15.96 -10.00 -29.66
CA LYS A 106 17.06 -9.47 -28.86
C LYS A 106 17.77 -10.56 -28.04
N GLN A 107 17.02 -11.51 -27.48
CA GLN A 107 17.59 -12.65 -26.77
C GLN A 107 18.37 -13.58 -27.70
N LYS A 108 17.84 -13.89 -28.89
CA LYS A 108 18.53 -14.68 -29.92
C LYS A 108 19.83 -14.02 -30.38
N LEU A 109 19.81 -12.70 -30.60
CA LEU A 109 21.00 -11.93 -30.98
C LEU A 109 22.06 -11.93 -29.87
N LYS A 110 21.67 -11.72 -28.61
CA LYS A 110 22.59 -11.80 -27.47
C LYS A 110 23.22 -13.17 -27.32
N LYS A 111 22.44 -14.24 -27.52
CA LYS A 111 22.96 -15.61 -27.48
C LYS A 111 23.97 -15.85 -28.60
N LYS A 112 23.63 -15.48 -29.84
CA LYS A 112 24.54 -15.59 -30.99
C LYS A 112 25.84 -14.80 -30.78
N GLN A 113 25.76 -13.63 -30.14
CA GLN A 113 26.94 -12.82 -29.82
C GLN A 113 27.80 -13.43 -28.71
N ALA A 114 27.19 -14.11 -27.74
CA ALA A 114 27.91 -14.85 -26.70
C ALA A 114 28.60 -16.09 -27.29
N ASP A 115 27.89 -16.88 -28.10
CA ASP A 115 28.42 -18.08 -28.77
C ASP A 115 29.60 -17.71 -29.69
N LEU A 116 29.51 -16.58 -30.42
CA LEU A 116 30.61 -16.09 -31.27
C LEU A 116 31.83 -15.65 -30.44
N ARG A 117 31.62 -15.10 -29.25
CA ARG A 117 32.70 -14.72 -28.33
C ARG A 117 33.39 -15.95 -27.73
N GLU A 118 32.64 -17.00 -27.44
CA GLU A 118 33.18 -18.29 -26.98
C GLU A 118 34.00 -18.99 -28.07
N GLN A 119 33.50 -19.07 -29.31
CA GLN A 119 34.26 -19.63 -30.44
C GLN A 119 35.57 -18.88 -30.72
N LYS A 120 35.57 -17.55 -30.58
CA LYS A 120 36.80 -16.74 -30.74
C LYS A 120 37.83 -17.05 -29.65
N LEU A 121 37.39 -17.24 -28.41
CA LEU A 121 38.26 -17.63 -27.29
C LEU A 121 38.80 -19.07 -27.44
N GLU A 122 38.08 -19.97 -28.10
CA GLU A 122 38.53 -21.33 -28.40
C GLU A 122 39.53 -21.38 -29.58
N GLN A 123 39.35 -20.53 -30.59
CA GLN A 123 40.32 -20.35 -31.68
C GLN A 123 41.65 -19.76 -31.18
N GLU A 124 41.59 -18.79 -30.26
CA GLU A 124 42.80 -18.22 -29.62
C GLU A 124 43.53 -19.25 -28.74
N LYS A 125 42.85 -20.31 -28.26
CA LYS A 125 43.46 -21.41 -27.48
C LYS A 125 44.03 -22.55 -28.33
N SER A 126 43.69 -22.63 -29.61
CA SER A 126 44.10 -23.73 -30.50
C SER A 126 45.21 -23.35 -31.50
N GLY A 127 45.67 -22.09 -31.48
CA GLY A 127 46.86 -21.64 -32.21
C GLY A 127 48.17 -21.98 -31.48
N THR A 128 48.80 -23.07 -31.90
CA THR A 128 50.25 -23.37 -31.96
C THR A 128 51.17 -22.93 -30.81
N GLU A 129 51.64 -23.93 -30.05
CA GLU A 129 52.91 -23.90 -29.32
C GLU A 129 54.11 -24.04 -30.27
N LEU A 130 55.10 -23.16 -30.17
CA LEU A 130 56.54 -23.35 -30.48
C LEU A 130 57.32 -22.19 -29.78
N PRO A 131 58.62 -22.38 -29.45
CA PRO A 131 59.10 -22.34 -28.07
C PRO A 131 59.90 -21.08 -27.70
N ASP A 132 60.17 -21.00 -26.40
CA ASP A 132 60.85 -19.94 -25.65
C ASP A 132 62.06 -19.28 -26.34
N ASP A 133 62.04 -17.94 -26.44
CA ASP A 133 63.27 -17.14 -26.38
C ASP A 133 63.03 -15.80 -25.66
N ASP A 134 64.01 -15.48 -24.82
CA ASP A 134 64.09 -14.40 -23.85
C ASP A 134 63.99 -13.01 -24.50
N SER A 135 63.14 -12.13 -23.94
CA SER A 135 63.56 -10.76 -23.58
C SER A 135 62.43 -9.90 -23.02
N LYS A 136 62.77 -9.18 -21.96
CA LYS A 136 62.01 -8.11 -21.31
C LYS A 136 61.58 -7.04 -22.32
N LYS A 137 60.34 -6.53 -22.23
CA LYS A 137 60.01 -5.18 -21.73
C LYS A 137 58.62 -4.69 -22.15
N GLU A 138 58.08 -3.86 -21.26
CA GLU A 138 57.21 -2.70 -21.54
C GLU A 138 55.78 -3.00 -22.01
N THR A 139 54.87 -3.04 -21.03
CA THR A 139 53.47 -2.72 -21.21
C THR A 139 53.35 -1.24 -21.57
N ASP A 140 53.28 -0.93 -22.87
CA ASP A 140 52.85 0.38 -23.33
C ASP A 140 51.34 0.38 -23.60
N ASN A 141 50.70 1.39 -23.02
CA ASN A 141 49.27 1.64 -23.11
C ASN A 141 49.01 2.37 -24.43
N ASN A 142 48.24 1.79 -25.34
CA ASN A 142 47.51 2.62 -26.30
C ASN A 142 46.18 2.01 -26.75
N ARG A 143 45.10 2.43 -26.08
CA ARG A 143 43.76 2.51 -26.68
C ARG A 143 43.16 3.88 -26.33
N LEU A 144 43.61 4.89 -27.06
CA LEU A 144 42.74 5.95 -27.62
C LEU A 144 41.74 5.28 -28.59
N ASN A 145 40.53 5.74 -28.87
CA ASN A 145 39.51 6.58 -28.23
C ASN A 145 38.21 6.33 -29.04
N ASP A 146 37.12 6.98 -28.63
CA ASP A 146 35.85 7.23 -29.36
C ASP A 146 34.65 6.37 -28.90
N ASP A 147 33.89 6.77 -27.87
CA ASP A 147 32.94 7.91 -27.76
C ASP A 147 31.51 7.48 -28.11
N ASP A 148 30.64 7.34 -27.10
CA ASP A 148 29.64 8.38 -26.82
C ASP A 148 28.84 8.09 -25.52
N SER A 149 28.57 9.21 -24.88
CA SER A 149 28.19 9.57 -23.52
C SER A 149 26.79 9.17 -23.00
N LYS A 150 26.71 8.96 -21.67
CA LYS A 150 25.91 9.79 -20.74
C LYS A 150 26.14 9.41 -19.27
N GLU A 151 26.77 10.34 -18.56
CA GLU A 151 27.01 10.38 -17.11
C GLU A 151 25.73 10.64 -16.30
N GLU A 152 25.73 10.14 -15.06
CA GLU A 152 25.21 10.85 -13.88
C GLU A 152 26.11 10.46 -12.70
N THR A 153 26.74 11.46 -12.11
CA THR A 153 27.86 11.39 -11.17
C THR A 153 27.47 10.92 -9.77
N ASP A 154 28.21 9.97 -9.19
CA ASP A 154 28.18 9.64 -7.75
C ASP A 154 29.51 10.11 -7.12
N ASN A 155 29.67 11.43 -7.03
CA ASN A 155 30.77 12.05 -6.30
C ASN A 155 30.40 12.07 -4.82
N ASN A 156 31.12 11.30 -3.99
CA ASN A 156 31.76 11.77 -2.75
C ASN A 156 32.10 10.61 -1.81
N ARG A 157 33.27 9.99 -1.99
CA ARG A 157 34.04 9.32 -0.93
C ARG A 157 35.54 9.38 -1.20
N GLN A 158 36.09 10.59 -1.26
CA GLN A 158 37.50 10.77 -0.92
C GLN A 158 37.57 10.91 0.60
N LYS A 159 38.21 9.93 1.24
CA LYS A 159 38.63 10.00 2.63
C LYS A 159 39.92 10.81 2.62
N ASP A 160 39.83 12.08 3.01
CA ASP A 160 41.01 12.88 3.31
C ASP A 160 41.57 12.42 4.67
N ASP A 161 42.61 11.59 4.65
CA ASP A 161 43.45 11.29 5.82
C ASP A 161 44.42 12.47 6.08
N ARG A 162 43.86 13.67 6.30
CA ARG A 162 44.61 14.81 6.86
C ARG A 162 44.53 14.72 8.38
N SER A 163 45.67 14.79 9.06
CA SER A 163 45.75 14.78 10.53
C SER A 163 45.02 15.99 11.12
N VAL A 164 43.77 15.78 11.53
CA VAL A 164 42.86 16.80 12.07
C VAL A 164 43.36 17.24 13.45
N THR A 165 43.62 18.53 13.61
CA THR A 165 43.93 19.13 14.92
C THR A 165 42.75 19.02 15.88
N TYR A 166 43.01 18.92 17.19
CA TYR A 166 41.97 18.74 18.21
C TYR A 166 40.84 19.79 18.15
N GLU A 167 41.19 21.01 17.74
CA GLU A 167 40.26 22.14 17.58
C GLU A 167 39.30 21.92 16.40
N GLU A 168 39.79 21.49 15.24
CA GLU A 168 38.94 21.14 14.10
C GLU A 168 37.98 19.98 14.42
N LEU A 169 38.41 19.01 15.23
CA LEU A 169 37.53 17.92 15.67
C LEU A 169 36.41 18.44 16.58
N ARG A 170 36.71 19.39 17.48
CA ARG A 170 35.71 20.07 18.32
C ARG A 170 34.73 20.87 17.48
N GLU A 171 35.21 21.63 16.51
CA GLU A 171 34.36 22.43 15.62
C GLU A 171 33.46 21.54 14.75
N ARG A 172 34.01 20.42 14.24
CA ARG A 172 33.23 19.43 13.49
C ARG A 172 32.17 18.77 14.36
N LEU A 173 32.48 18.51 15.63
CA LEU A 173 31.50 18.01 16.61
C LEU A 173 30.41 19.04 16.88
N HIS A 174 30.76 20.32 17.09
CA HIS A 174 29.79 21.40 17.28
C HIS A 174 28.87 21.56 16.07
N ARG A 175 29.42 21.60 14.85
CA ARG A 175 28.63 21.61 13.61
C ARG A 175 27.70 20.39 13.49
N LYS A 176 28.17 19.19 13.88
CA LYS A 176 27.34 17.98 13.86
C LYS A 176 26.21 18.03 14.89
N ILE A 177 26.47 18.59 16.06
CA ILE A 177 25.47 18.77 17.12
C ILE A 177 24.42 19.79 16.69
N ASP A 178 24.82 20.90 16.06
CA ASP A 178 23.90 21.95 15.59
C ASP A 178 23.04 21.47 14.41
N GLU A 179 23.61 20.68 13.49
CA GLU A 179 22.88 20.02 12.41
C GLU A 179 21.81 19.05 12.98
N LEU A 180 22.14 18.30 14.03
CA LEU A 180 21.22 17.40 14.71
C LEU A 180 20.15 18.13 15.56
N LYS A 181 20.46 19.33 16.06
CA LYS A 181 19.49 20.21 16.73
C LYS A 181 18.55 20.89 15.74
N GLY A 182 19.06 21.36 14.59
CA GLY A 182 18.28 22.03 13.54
C GLY A 182 17.23 21.13 12.88
N GLY A 183 17.50 19.82 12.78
CA GLY A 183 16.54 18.83 12.24
C GLY A 183 15.35 18.48 13.15
N ARG A 184 15.26 19.06 14.36
CA ARG A 184 14.20 18.79 15.34
C ARG A 184 13.48 20.05 15.82
N GLY A 185 13.17 21.01 14.94
CA GLY A 185 12.16 22.05 15.19
C GLY A 185 12.16 22.68 16.59
N GLY A 186 13.34 22.98 17.13
CA GLY A 186 13.52 23.59 18.44
C GLY A 186 13.84 25.05 18.26
N SER A 187 12.82 25.91 18.21
CA SER A 187 13.01 27.34 18.39
C SER A 187 13.69 27.58 19.74
N ASP A 188 14.73 28.39 19.72
CA ASP A 188 15.28 29.04 20.90
C ASP A 188 14.16 29.79 21.61
N ARG A 189 13.72 29.23 22.74
CA ARG A 189 12.98 29.95 23.77
C ARG A 189 13.55 29.54 25.12
N PRO A 190 14.00 30.49 25.96
CA PRO A 190 14.54 30.16 27.26
C PRO A 190 13.44 29.54 28.12
N ARG A 191 13.78 28.42 28.74
CA ARG A 191 12.91 27.60 29.58
C ARG A 191 12.66 28.33 30.90
N SER A 192 11.70 29.25 30.92
CA SER A 192 11.17 29.82 32.17
C SER A 192 10.46 28.71 32.96
N ASN A 193 11.02 28.45 34.13
CA ASN A 193 10.57 27.44 35.07
C ASN A 193 9.50 28.05 35.98
N GLU A 194 8.29 28.29 35.45
CA GLU A 194 7.19 28.78 36.28
C GLU A 194 5.86 28.15 35.82
N ARG A 195 5.14 27.56 36.78
CA ARG A 195 3.77 27.02 36.69
C ARG A 195 3.62 25.60 36.14
N ARG A 196 4.03 24.65 36.99
CA ARG A 196 3.18 23.49 37.29
C ARG A 196 1.82 23.95 37.81
N LYS A 197 0.82 24.10 36.94
CA LYS A 197 -0.59 23.97 37.32
C LYS A 197 -1.26 22.93 36.44
N LYS A 198 -1.78 21.91 37.11
CA LYS A 198 -2.55 20.78 36.59
C LYS A 198 -3.71 21.29 35.73
N ASN A 199 -3.79 20.89 34.47
CA ASN A 199 -5.05 20.90 33.73
C ASN A 199 -5.53 19.46 33.57
N LEU A 200 -6.56 19.15 34.36
CA LEU A 200 -7.33 17.92 34.30
C LEU A 200 -8.01 17.78 32.92
N PRO A 201 -8.29 16.54 32.47
CA PRO A 201 -8.99 16.30 31.22
C PRO A 201 -10.43 16.83 31.28
N ASN A 202 -10.78 17.57 30.24
CA ASN A 202 -12.07 18.19 29.97
C ASN A 202 -13.22 17.16 30.08
N LYS A 203 -13.89 17.12 31.23
CA LYS A 203 -15.18 16.45 31.40
C LYS A 203 -16.23 17.28 30.67
N ARG A 204 -16.77 16.75 29.56
CA ARG A 204 -17.98 17.28 28.93
C ARG A 204 -19.11 17.22 29.94
N LYS A 205 -19.62 18.39 30.33
CA LYS A 205 -20.80 18.55 31.18
C LYS A 205 -22.02 17.92 30.52
N ARG A 206 -22.67 17.05 31.27
CA ARG A 206 -24.03 16.57 31.08
C ARG A 206 -24.88 17.45 31.99
N ASP A 207 -25.59 18.42 31.42
CA ASP A 207 -26.65 19.12 32.14
C ASP A 207 -27.98 18.45 31.78
N THR A 208 -28.49 17.72 32.76
CA THR A 208 -29.87 17.29 32.91
C THR A 208 -30.45 18.15 34.03
N VAL A 209 -31.30 19.12 33.71
CA VAL A 209 -32.32 19.62 34.64
C VAL A 209 -33.56 19.95 33.82
N SER A 210 -34.61 19.20 34.11
CA SER A 210 -36.01 19.47 33.87
C SER A 210 -36.51 20.50 34.88
N GLU A 211 -37.28 21.50 34.44
CA GLU A 211 -38.50 21.92 35.14
C GLU A 211 -39.38 22.78 34.24
N GLU A 212 -40.69 22.65 34.45
CA GLU A 212 -41.79 23.07 33.60
C GLU A 212 -42.32 24.49 33.95
N LYS A 213 -43.20 25.00 33.06
CA LYS A 213 -44.20 26.09 33.20
C LYS A 213 -43.65 27.53 33.12
N THR A 214 -44.28 28.50 32.46
CA THR A 214 -45.69 28.74 32.09
C THR A 214 -45.83 29.42 30.71
N VAL A 215 -47.07 29.36 30.21
CA VAL A 215 -47.68 30.02 29.04
C VAL A 215 -47.79 31.54 29.23
N GLU A 216 -47.55 32.32 28.17
CA GLU A 216 -48.24 33.56 27.72
C GLU A 216 -47.52 34.10 26.47
N GLU A 217 -48.08 33.90 25.28
CA GLU A 217 -48.94 34.84 24.53
C GLU A 217 -48.18 36.05 23.94
N ILE A 218 -47.72 35.93 22.68
CA ILE A 218 -47.48 37.08 21.80
C ILE A 218 -48.10 36.80 20.43
N LYS A 219 -48.89 37.79 20.02
CA LYS A 219 -49.85 37.84 18.92
C LYS A 219 -49.20 37.72 17.53
N SER A 220 -49.90 36.97 16.68
CA SER A 220 -50.28 37.28 15.29
C SER A 220 -49.38 38.21 14.47
N ALA A 221 -48.73 37.63 13.46
CA ALA A 221 -48.57 38.27 12.15
C ALA A 221 -48.62 37.19 11.06
N ASP A 222 -49.86 36.87 10.68
CA ASP A 222 -50.20 36.30 9.38
C ASP A 222 -49.60 37.18 8.29
N LYS A 223 -48.55 36.70 7.63
CA LYS A 223 -48.11 37.21 6.34
C LYS A 223 -48.41 36.15 5.30
N GLY A 224 -49.64 36.24 4.81
CA GLY A 224 -49.91 36.32 3.39
C GLY A 224 -49.42 35.11 2.61
N LYS A 225 -50.33 34.15 2.45
CA LYS A 225 -50.40 33.33 1.24
C LYS A 225 -50.43 34.27 0.03
N GLY A 226 -49.25 34.59 -0.50
CA GLY A 226 -49.08 35.15 -1.82
C GLY A 226 -49.48 34.08 -2.82
N LYS A 227 -50.46 34.42 -3.65
CA LYS A 227 -50.88 33.63 -4.81
C LYS A 227 -49.63 33.16 -5.54
N LEU A 228 -49.41 31.84 -5.58
CA LEU A 228 -48.53 31.27 -6.59
C LEU A 228 -49.25 31.52 -7.91
N ASP A 229 -48.67 32.38 -8.73
CA ASP A 229 -49.20 32.72 -10.04
C ASP A 229 -49.42 31.43 -10.82
N VAL A 230 -50.63 31.26 -11.34
CA VAL A 230 -51.00 30.12 -12.20
C VAL A 230 -50.05 30.02 -13.40
N GLU A 231 -49.43 31.14 -13.79
CA GLU A 231 -48.40 31.24 -14.83
C GLU A 231 -47.01 30.74 -14.41
N GLU A 232 -46.67 30.70 -13.11
CA GLU A 232 -45.41 30.13 -12.62
C GLU A 232 -45.54 28.61 -12.42
N ALA A 233 -46.71 28.14 -11.97
CA ALA A 233 -47.05 26.72 -11.92
C ALA A 233 -47.15 26.08 -13.32
N ALA A 234 -47.60 26.82 -14.34
CA ALA A 234 -47.68 26.34 -15.72
C ALA A 234 -46.30 26.22 -16.40
N LYS A 235 -45.29 26.97 -15.95
CA LYS A 235 -43.91 26.89 -16.47
C LYS A 235 -43.13 25.69 -15.91
N ASP A 236 -43.53 25.16 -14.74
CA ASP A 236 -42.89 24.01 -14.10
C ASP A 236 -43.57 22.67 -14.46
N LEU A 237 -44.67 22.69 -15.22
CA LEU A 237 -45.33 21.52 -15.81
C LEU A 237 -44.72 21.19 -17.19
N THR A 238 -43.41 20.92 -17.23
CA THR A 238 -42.81 20.29 -18.41
C THR A 238 -43.08 18.80 -18.40
N PHE A 239 -43.67 18.27 -19.47
CA PHE A 239 -43.98 16.85 -19.66
C PHE A 239 -42.72 15.99 -19.46
N GLY A 240 -42.58 15.38 -18.28
CA GLY A 240 -41.49 14.44 -17.96
C GLY A 240 -40.81 14.64 -16.60
N TYR A 241 -40.97 15.78 -15.92
CA TYR A 241 -40.32 16.01 -14.62
C TYR A 241 -41.29 16.55 -13.57
N VAL A 242 -41.72 15.67 -12.66
CA VAL A 242 -42.47 16.04 -11.46
C VAL A 242 -41.47 16.37 -10.36
N LYS A 243 -41.28 17.66 -10.05
CA LYS A 243 -40.55 18.12 -8.86
C LYS A 243 -41.42 17.86 -7.63
N ILE A 244 -41.08 16.85 -6.85
CA ILE A 244 -41.72 16.57 -5.56
C ILE A 244 -40.89 17.30 -4.49
N ASP A 245 -41.29 18.53 -4.20
CA ASP A 245 -40.87 19.40 -3.09
C ASP A 245 -39.42 19.93 -3.05
N ASP A 246 -39.28 21.16 -2.51
CA ASP A 246 -38.03 21.89 -2.31
C ASP A 246 -37.10 21.19 -1.29
N ASP A 247 -35.99 20.66 -1.80
CA ASP A 247 -34.92 19.91 -1.12
C ASP A 247 -34.07 20.71 -0.09
N GLU A 248 -34.44 21.94 0.26
CA GLU A 248 -33.60 22.84 1.06
C GLU A 248 -33.43 22.39 2.53
N GLU A 249 -34.39 21.66 3.10
CA GLU A 249 -34.28 21.14 4.47
C GLU A 249 -33.33 19.93 4.55
N HIS A 250 -33.37 19.05 3.54
CA HIS A 250 -32.55 17.84 3.47
C HIS A 250 -31.07 18.11 3.16
N ARG A 251 -30.75 19.27 2.55
CA ARG A 251 -29.36 19.68 2.30
C ARG A 251 -28.61 20.01 3.60
N LYS A 252 -29.31 20.50 4.63
CA LYS A 252 -28.73 20.89 5.93
C LYS A 252 -28.48 19.68 6.85
N GLU A 253 -29.24 18.60 6.72
CA GLU A 253 -29.07 17.39 7.54
C GLU A 253 -27.87 16.52 7.16
N LYS A 254 -27.41 16.59 5.91
CA LYS A 254 -26.23 15.86 5.42
C LYS A 254 -24.92 16.20 6.17
N LYS A 255 -24.88 17.33 6.91
CA LYS A 255 -23.73 17.77 7.71
C LYS A 255 -23.75 17.29 9.18
N LYS A 256 -24.84 16.67 9.65
CA LYS A 256 -24.93 16.17 11.04
C LYS A 256 -24.31 14.77 11.13
N ARG A 257 -23.47 14.54 12.15
CA ARG A 257 -22.89 13.20 12.43
C ARG A 257 -24.03 12.18 12.57
N ARG A 258 -23.91 11.03 11.92
CA ARG A 258 -24.84 9.91 12.09
C ARG A 258 -24.99 9.59 13.58
N LEU A 259 -26.24 9.37 14.00
CA LEU A 259 -26.55 9.00 15.37
C LEU A 259 -25.86 7.69 15.74
N SER A 260 -25.59 7.46 17.03
CA SER A 260 -25.04 6.19 17.46
C SER A 260 -26.05 5.08 17.18
N LYS A 261 -25.54 3.92 16.77
CA LYS A 261 -26.33 2.73 16.47
C LYS A 261 -27.21 2.25 17.63
N ALA A 262 -26.77 2.51 18.87
CA ALA A 262 -27.55 2.24 20.08
C ALA A 262 -28.77 3.16 20.18
N ARG A 263 -28.61 4.45 19.86
CA ARG A 263 -29.72 5.42 19.84
C ARG A 263 -30.68 5.15 18.69
N GLU A 264 -30.19 4.66 17.55
CA GLU A 264 -31.03 4.15 16.46
C GLU A 264 -31.85 2.93 16.92
N LEU A 265 -31.24 2.01 17.67
CA LEU A 265 -31.95 0.85 18.22
C LEU A 265 -33.04 1.26 19.21
N GLU A 266 -32.75 2.19 20.11
CA GLU A 266 -33.75 2.73 21.04
C GLU A 266 -34.94 3.37 20.30
N ARG A 267 -34.66 4.15 19.26
CA ARG A 267 -35.69 4.75 18.41
C ARG A 267 -36.51 3.68 17.68
N ALA A 268 -35.85 2.69 17.10
CA ALA A 268 -36.50 1.56 16.44
C ALA A 268 -37.42 0.79 17.40
N MET A 269 -36.96 0.48 18.62
CA MET A 269 -37.78 -0.21 19.62
C MET A 269 -38.95 0.65 20.09
N LYS A 270 -38.76 1.96 20.26
CA LYS A 270 -39.85 2.88 20.61
C LYS A 270 -40.90 2.97 19.50
N LEU A 271 -40.48 3.00 18.24
CA LEU A 271 -41.37 3.00 17.08
C LEU A 271 -42.10 1.66 16.93
N GLU A 272 -41.44 0.54 17.22
CA GLU A 272 -42.07 -0.78 17.22
C GLU A 272 -43.13 -0.89 18.32
N ALA A 273 -42.85 -0.38 19.52
CA ALA A 273 -43.82 -0.33 20.62
C ALA A 273 -45.04 0.52 20.24
N ALA A 274 -44.83 1.73 19.71
CA ALA A 274 -45.91 2.63 19.30
C ALA A 274 -46.77 2.09 18.13
N LYS A 275 -46.25 1.16 17.34
CA LYS A 275 -47.02 0.48 16.27
C LYS A 275 -47.89 -0.66 16.80
N LYS A 276 -47.57 -1.21 17.98
CA LYS A 276 -48.30 -2.32 18.60
C LYS A 276 -49.52 -1.86 19.41
N ASP A 277 -49.73 -0.54 19.56
CA ASP A 277 -50.89 0.01 20.25
C ASP A 277 -52.19 -0.22 19.45
N PRO A 278 -53.28 -0.73 20.05
CA PRO A 278 -54.46 -1.21 19.30
C PRO A 278 -55.29 -0.11 18.62
N GLU A 279 -55.31 1.12 19.16
CA GLU A 279 -56.14 2.21 18.59
C GLU A 279 -55.33 3.14 17.67
N LYS A 280 -54.09 3.44 18.05
CA LYS A 280 -53.24 4.43 17.37
C LYS A 280 -52.14 3.79 16.53
N GLY A 281 -51.87 2.49 16.73
CA GLY A 281 -50.79 1.77 16.07
C GLY A 281 -50.90 1.77 14.55
N ASP A 282 -52.10 1.55 14.01
CA ASP A 282 -52.33 1.54 12.56
C ASP A 282 -52.11 2.92 11.92
N VAL A 283 -52.56 3.99 12.60
CA VAL A 283 -52.36 5.36 12.13
C VAL A 283 -50.88 5.74 12.21
N ILE A 284 -50.18 5.35 13.27
CA ILE A 284 -48.74 5.56 13.45
C ILE A 284 -47.95 4.76 12.42
N ALA A 285 -48.33 3.50 12.17
CA ALA A 285 -47.71 2.63 11.18
C ALA A 285 -47.83 3.21 9.77
N LYS A 286 -49.03 3.65 9.38
CA LYS A 286 -49.28 4.33 8.09
C LYS A 286 -48.48 5.63 7.99
N LYS A 287 -48.56 6.52 8.98
CA LYS A 287 -47.79 7.78 8.97
C LYS A 287 -46.29 7.52 8.86
N HIS A 288 -45.77 6.51 9.56
CA HIS A 288 -44.36 6.16 9.53
C HIS A 288 -43.96 5.49 8.21
N SER A 289 -44.81 4.66 7.59
CA SER A 289 -44.50 4.02 6.30
C SER A 289 -44.40 5.06 5.20
N TRP A 290 -45.33 6.03 5.15
CA TRP A 290 -45.28 7.15 4.20
C TRP A 290 -44.04 8.01 4.41
N LYS A 291 -43.74 8.42 5.66
CA LYS A 291 -42.52 9.19 5.98
C LYS A 291 -41.23 8.45 5.63
N ALA A 292 -41.20 7.13 5.84
CA ALA A 292 -40.05 6.32 5.48
C ALA A 292 -39.92 6.16 3.95
N ALA A 293 -41.05 6.08 3.22
CA ALA A 293 -41.05 6.03 1.76
C ALA A 293 -40.57 7.36 1.15
N THR A 294 -41.04 8.50 1.66
CA THR A 294 -40.57 9.82 1.21
C THR A 294 -39.08 10.01 1.50
N SER A 295 -38.63 9.64 2.71
CA SER A 295 -37.20 9.71 3.08
C SER A 295 -36.33 8.81 2.18
N ARG A 296 -36.83 7.62 1.80
CA ARG A 296 -36.12 6.73 0.87
C ARG A 296 -36.09 7.28 -0.56
N ALA A 297 -37.20 7.88 -1.03
CA ALA A 297 -37.26 8.55 -2.33
C ALA A 297 -36.29 9.75 -2.39
N ALA A 298 -36.14 10.48 -1.29
CA ALA A 298 -35.13 11.53 -1.11
C ALA A 298 -33.68 11.00 -0.99
N GLY A 299 -33.48 9.67 -1.06
CA GLY A 299 -32.16 9.03 -1.02
C GLY A 299 -31.57 8.83 0.39
N ILE A 300 -32.34 9.03 1.46
CA ILE A 300 -31.90 8.82 2.84
C ILE A 300 -31.99 7.32 3.19
N LYS A 301 -30.89 6.76 3.69
CA LYS A 301 -30.82 5.37 4.16
C LYS A 301 -31.51 5.21 5.52
N VAL A 302 -32.75 4.73 5.49
CA VAL A 302 -33.58 4.49 6.68
C VAL A 302 -33.19 3.16 7.36
N HIS A 303 -32.91 3.18 8.66
CA HIS A 303 -32.48 2.01 9.46
C HIS A 303 -33.37 1.83 10.70
N ASP A 304 -34.53 1.21 10.53
CA ASP A 304 -35.54 1.13 11.60
C ASP A 304 -35.73 -0.28 12.19
N ASP A 305 -35.03 -1.29 11.66
CA ASP A 305 -35.21 -2.68 12.10
C ASP A 305 -34.39 -2.99 13.36
N PRO A 306 -35.03 -3.26 14.51
CA PRO A 306 -34.31 -3.45 15.77
C PRO A 306 -33.48 -4.74 15.75
N LYS A 307 -33.92 -5.78 15.04
CA LYS A 307 -33.18 -7.05 14.90
C LYS A 307 -31.86 -6.85 14.16
N LEU A 308 -31.87 -6.13 13.03
CA LEU A 308 -30.66 -5.84 12.25
C LEU A 308 -29.71 -4.90 13.02
N LEU A 309 -30.27 -3.93 13.74
CA LEU A 309 -29.49 -3.04 14.59
C LEU A 309 -28.76 -3.80 15.69
N LYS A 310 -29.45 -4.71 16.41
CA LYS A 310 -28.88 -5.62 17.41
C LYS A 310 -27.78 -6.49 16.83
N GLN A 311 -28.03 -7.14 15.69
CA GLN A 311 -27.04 -8.01 15.04
C GLN A 311 -25.76 -7.26 14.66
N SER A 312 -25.89 -6.05 14.13
CA SER A 312 -24.69 -5.31 13.73
C SER A 312 -23.97 -4.68 14.92
N ILE A 313 -24.64 -4.33 16.03
CA ILE A 313 -23.96 -4.03 17.31
C ILE A 313 -23.16 -5.25 17.79
N HIS A 314 -23.73 -6.45 17.70
CA HIS A 314 -23.04 -7.69 18.07
C HIS A 314 -21.81 -7.97 17.20
N LYS A 315 -21.91 -7.77 15.89
CA LYS A 315 -20.77 -7.90 14.97
C LYS A 315 -19.66 -6.90 15.31
N ASP A 316 -20.00 -5.68 15.69
CA ASP A 316 -19.03 -4.66 16.09
C ASP A 316 -18.34 -5.04 17.41
N LYS A 317 -19.08 -5.53 18.40
CA LYS A 317 -18.51 -6.07 19.66
C LYS A 317 -17.53 -7.22 19.39
N LYS A 318 -17.92 -8.21 18.60
CA LYS A 318 -17.04 -9.32 18.20
C LYS A 318 -15.77 -8.86 17.49
N ARG A 319 -15.88 -7.82 16.65
CA ARG A 319 -14.72 -7.23 15.98
C ARG A 319 -13.78 -6.56 17.00
N GLN A 320 -14.33 -5.85 17.97
CA GLN A 320 -13.56 -5.21 19.04
C GLN A 320 -12.86 -6.25 19.92
N GLU A 321 -13.55 -7.33 20.31
CA GLU A 321 -12.99 -8.46 21.06
C GLU A 321 -11.80 -9.09 20.32
N LYS A 322 -11.98 -9.47 19.05
CA LYS A 322 -10.89 -10.02 18.22
C LYS A 322 -9.71 -9.06 18.09
N ASN A 323 -9.98 -7.75 17.99
CA ASN A 323 -8.92 -6.75 17.92
C ASN A 323 -8.18 -6.62 19.27
N ALA A 324 -8.90 -6.70 20.39
CA ALA A 324 -8.33 -6.66 21.73
C ALA A 324 -7.49 -7.91 22.02
N GLU A 325 -7.96 -9.10 21.66
CA GLU A 325 -7.20 -10.37 21.75
C GLU A 325 -5.90 -10.29 20.96
N LYS A 326 -5.96 -9.90 19.68
CA LYS A 326 -4.76 -9.71 18.86
C LYS A 326 -3.81 -8.66 19.42
N TRP A 327 -4.33 -7.66 20.13
CA TRP A 327 -3.48 -6.66 20.78
C TRP A 327 -2.79 -7.25 22.02
N LYS A 328 -3.52 -8.03 22.83
CA LYS A 328 -2.95 -8.76 23.97
C LYS A 328 -1.87 -9.73 23.52
N GLU A 329 -2.13 -10.56 22.49
CA GLU A 329 -1.15 -11.48 21.91
C GLU A 329 0.12 -10.76 21.46
N ARG A 330 0.00 -9.57 20.86
CA ARG A 330 1.16 -8.76 20.47
C ARG A 330 1.96 -8.26 21.67
N ILE A 331 1.28 -7.78 22.71
CA ILE A 331 1.94 -7.34 23.95
C ILE A 331 2.66 -8.52 24.61
N GLU A 332 1.98 -9.66 24.73
CA GLU A 332 2.55 -10.88 25.30
C GLU A 332 3.74 -11.37 24.49
N GLY A 333 3.67 -11.38 23.15
CA GLY A 333 4.79 -11.71 22.28
C GLY A 333 5.99 -10.77 22.48
N GLN A 334 5.75 -9.47 22.63
CA GLN A 334 6.80 -8.51 22.96
C GLN A 334 7.41 -8.76 24.35
N GLN A 335 6.58 -9.07 25.35
CA GLN A 335 7.05 -9.39 26.70
C GLN A 335 7.87 -10.68 26.72
N LYS A 336 7.38 -11.76 26.08
CA LYS A 336 8.10 -13.03 25.94
C LYS A 336 9.48 -12.81 25.31
N PHE A 337 9.56 -12.05 24.22
CA PHE A 337 10.85 -11.77 23.58
C PHE A 337 11.80 -10.93 24.45
N LYS A 338 11.27 -10.00 25.26
CA LYS A 338 12.08 -9.25 26.23
C LYS A 338 12.62 -10.18 27.33
N VAL A 339 11.76 -11.05 27.86
CA VAL A 339 12.13 -12.03 28.90
C VAL A 339 13.16 -13.03 28.36
N GLU A 340 12.94 -13.60 27.17
CA GLU A 340 13.87 -14.54 26.55
C GLU A 340 15.25 -13.90 26.32
N LYS A 341 15.30 -12.65 25.85
CA LYS A 341 16.56 -11.90 25.73
C LYS A 341 17.23 -11.70 27.08
N GLN A 342 16.47 -11.40 28.12
CA GLN A 342 17.00 -11.24 29.46
C GLN A 342 17.52 -12.57 30.03
N GLN A 343 16.82 -13.67 29.80
CA GLN A 343 17.23 -15.03 30.17
C GLN A 343 18.52 -15.45 29.46
N LYS A 344 18.64 -15.19 28.16
CA LYS A 344 19.90 -15.45 27.41
C LYS A 344 21.06 -14.64 27.96
N ARG A 345 20.83 -13.37 28.35
CA ARG A 345 21.85 -12.55 28.99
C ARG A 345 22.24 -13.10 30.36
N SER A 346 21.30 -13.49 31.20
CA SER A 346 21.60 -14.08 32.50
C SER A 346 22.33 -15.41 32.38
N GLY A 347 21.95 -16.25 31.40
CA GLY A 347 22.67 -17.49 31.07
C GLY A 347 24.12 -17.21 30.69
N ASN A 348 24.36 -16.35 29.70
CA ASN A 348 25.72 -16.00 29.29
C ASN A 348 26.58 -15.39 30.42
N ILE A 349 25.95 -14.66 31.36
CA ILE A 349 26.62 -14.12 32.54
C ILE A 349 26.98 -15.26 33.51
N ALA A 350 26.05 -16.18 33.78
CA ALA A 350 26.28 -17.35 34.61
C ALA A 350 27.39 -18.24 34.03
N ASP A 351 27.33 -18.54 32.73
CA ASP A 351 28.34 -19.33 32.02
C ASP A 351 29.72 -18.68 32.13
N ARG A 352 29.81 -17.35 31.99
CA ARG A 352 31.07 -16.61 32.17
C ARG A 352 31.59 -16.72 33.61
N ILE A 353 30.70 -16.66 34.60
CA ILE A 353 31.05 -16.83 36.01
C ILE A 353 31.58 -18.25 36.24
N GLU A 354 30.91 -19.27 35.72
CA GLU A 354 31.32 -20.68 35.83
C GLU A 354 32.65 -20.94 35.12
N GLN A 355 32.83 -20.46 33.90
CA GLN A 355 34.11 -20.55 33.19
C GLN A 355 35.26 -19.91 33.97
N ASN A 356 35.02 -18.76 34.61
CA ASN A 356 36.01 -18.13 35.47
C ASN A 356 36.31 -18.96 36.73
N LYS A 357 35.31 -19.62 37.33
CA LYS A 357 35.52 -20.57 38.44
C LYS A 357 36.34 -21.78 37.98
N MET A 358 35.97 -22.40 36.86
CA MET A 358 36.68 -23.55 36.30
C MET A 358 38.13 -23.20 35.92
N ARG A 359 38.38 -22.02 35.36
CA ARG A 359 39.76 -21.54 35.09
C ARG A 359 40.57 -21.37 36.37
N LYS A 360 39.97 -20.92 37.48
CA LYS A 360 40.65 -20.84 38.78
C LYS A 360 40.96 -22.23 39.33
N ILE A 361 40.03 -23.17 39.22
CA ILE A 361 40.21 -24.57 39.62
C ILE A 361 41.33 -25.21 38.80
N ALA A 362 41.26 -25.14 37.47
CA ALA A 362 42.28 -25.68 36.56
C ALA A 362 43.67 -25.05 36.80
N LYS A 363 43.76 -23.75 37.12
CA LYS A 363 45.03 -23.12 37.52
C LYS A 363 45.57 -23.69 38.84
N ARG A 364 44.69 -23.98 39.82
CA ARG A 364 45.08 -24.59 41.09
C ARG A 364 45.57 -26.03 40.86
N GLU A 365 44.81 -26.83 40.11
CA GLU A 365 45.18 -28.20 39.76
C GLU A 365 46.47 -28.24 38.94
N LYS A 366 46.63 -27.38 37.93
CA LYS A 366 47.89 -27.30 37.16
C LYS A 366 49.08 -26.91 38.03
N LYS A 367 48.90 -26.06 39.05
CA LYS A 367 49.96 -25.76 40.03
C LYS A 367 50.26 -26.95 40.92
N LEU A 368 49.24 -27.68 41.36
CA LEU A 368 49.38 -28.90 42.16
C LEU A 368 50.08 -30.02 41.39
N LEU A 369 49.76 -30.18 40.10
CA LEU A 369 50.33 -31.20 39.20
C LEU A 369 51.65 -30.79 38.55
N ARG A 370 52.17 -29.57 38.79
CA ARG A 370 53.42 -29.12 38.18
C ARG A 370 54.59 -29.84 38.87
N PRO A 371 55.41 -30.65 38.17
CA PRO A 371 56.55 -31.32 38.79
C PRO A 371 57.51 -30.26 39.33
N GLY A 372 57.81 -30.34 40.64
CA GLY A 372 58.84 -29.51 41.26
C GLY A 372 60.24 -30.07 40.99
N PHE A 373 61.25 -29.45 41.60
CA PHE A 373 62.66 -29.89 41.56
C PHE A 373 62.87 -31.32 42.10
N GLU A 374 61.92 -31.83 42.91
CA GLU A 374 61.95 -33.19 43.47
C GLU A 374 60.99 -34.18 42.77
N GLY A 375 60.37 -33.80 41.63
CA GLY A 375 59.38 -34.63 40.94
C GLY A 375 57.94 -34.43 41.43
N ARG A 376 56.99 -35.25 40.92
CA ARG A 376 55.57 -35.16 41.25
C ARG A 376 55.35 -35.57 42.71
N LYS A 377 54.83 -34.66 43.54
CA LYS A 377 54.41 -34.98 44.91
C LYS A 377 53.04 -35.66 44.87
N GLU A 378 53.07 -36.99 44.93
CA GLU A 378 51.87 -37.82 45.07
C GLU A 378 51.48 -37.81 46.55
N GLY A 379 50.69 -36.81 46.96
CA GLY A 379 50.08 -36.75 48.30
C GLY A 379 50.53 -35.61 49.22
N PHE A 380 49.68 -35.28 50.19
CA PHE A 380 50.01 -34.43 51.33
C PHE A 380 50.86 -35.25 52.31
N ILE A 381 51.94 -34.66 52.84
CA ILE A 381 52.88 -35.32 53.77
C ILE A 381 52.23 -35.69 55.12
N ASN A 382 51.02 -35.22 55.42
CA ASN A 382 50.30 -35.52 56.66
C ASN A 382 49.16 -36.51 56.45
N GLU A 383 49.45 -37.76 56.13
CA GLU A 383 48.51 -38.89 56.36
C GLU A 383 49.13 -40.02 57.21
N GLY A 384 50.30 -39.78 57.83
CA GLY A 384 50.96 -40.74 58.71
C GLY A 384 51.46 -40.10 60.00
N GLY A 385 50.55 -39.79 60.91
CA GLY A 385 50.88 -39.31 62.26
C GLY A 385 49.69 -39.54 63.18
N ASN A 386 49.84 -40.54 64.05
CA ASN A 386 48.93 -40.98 65.11
C ASN A 386 48.31 -39.84 65.93
#